data_AF-A0A8J4RCE1-F1
#
_entry.id   AF-A0A8J4RCE1-F1
#
_cell.length_a   1.000
_cell.length_b   1.000
_cell.length_c   1.000
_cell.angle_alpha   90.00
_cell.angle_beta   90.00
_cell.angle_gamma   90.00
#
_symmetry.space_group_name_H-M   'P 1'
#
loop_
_entity.id
_entity.type
_entity.pdbx_description
1 polymer ?
#
loop_
_entity_poly.entity_id
_entity_poly.type
_entity_poly.pdbx_seq_one_letter_code
_entity_poly.pdbx_strand_id
1 'polypeptide(L)'
;MPSLLPSLSVIEIEDCPQLVASLPSPSALHELALTNCDKVALKELSPKLQSLGIGGCHVTLLEGGLPTTLKTLQINGVLQLPGSHYYPSIESLKVYRDKSLLDLTSLTKLNIEFCPNFVSFPSGGLCAPNLTQISISDCYKLKSLAEGMHTLLPSLLYLKLWDCTELESFPEGGLPSNLQILEIDSCDKLFLRRMEWGLQSLHSLRAIRIWYYGREVGSFPEQLEFGDLSKQLEQLPLSSDSTSSDIATINSALNDLGLSTRARLCLCAAGELEKRKIGNKESIDLKKPDIDKAMKYLEEDYQLNCENRGLGYYDAFKFQETPKDFDANVKRLELAGIWDEIIEMLKRYELPDAFEGLRNWVLLGTRYRRLVEPLDIANYYRHSKNEDTGAYMIKGRPKRYRFTQRWREHADKMPAESSGESCFWAKIEELRIKISSQGFDPIKEEVLQLEEQVQNWINDKELDRDVLLEKSTFKKW
;
A
#
# COMPACT_ATOMS: atom_id res chain seq x y z
N MET A 1 -35.24 14.81 39.08
CA MET A 1 -34.29 14.72 40.22
C MET A 1 -34.47 15.96 41.10
N PRO A 2 -34.54 15.83 42.44
CA PRO A 2 -34.60 16.99 43.33
C PRO A 2 -33.37 17.88 43.16
N SER A 3 -33.58 19.20 43.16
CA SER A 3 -32.58 20.23 42.79
C SER A 3 -31.46 20.46 43.81
N LEU A 4 -31.36 19.66 44.88
CA LEU A 4 -30.50 19.91 46.04
C LEU A 4 -29.83 18.61 46.53
N LEU A 5 -28.94 18.05 45.72
CA LEU A 5 -28.03 16.96 46.13
C LEU A 5 -26.58 17.49 46.18
N PRO A 6 -26.18 18.22 47.25
CA PRO A 6 -24.92 18.96 47.30
C PRO A 6 -23.67 18.05 47.37
N SER A 7 -23.82 16.78 47.75
CA SER A 7 -22.72 15.82 47.84
C SER A 7 -22.63 14.86 46.65
N LEU A 8 -23.51 15.02 45.65
CA LEU A 8 -23.57 14.11 44.51
C LEU A 8 -22.40 14.37 43.56
N SER A 9 -21.43 13.45 43.56
CA SER A 9 -20.19 13.54 42.77
C SER A 9 -20.21 12.68 41.51
N VAL A 10 -21.05 11.65 41.44
CA VAL A 10 -21.16 10.73 40.29
C VAL A 10 -22.63 10.57 39.93
N ILE A 11 -22.94 10.71 38.64
CA ILE A 11 -24.24 10.37 38.07
C ILE A 11 -23.98 9.39 36.93
N GLU A 12 -24.54 8.20 37.05
CA GLU A 12 -24.56 7.19 35.99
C GLU A 12 -26.03 6.83 35.72
N ILE A 13 -26.46 6.95 34.47
CA ILE A 13 -27.82 6.63 34.06
C ILE A 13 -27.73 5.72 32.83
N GLU A 14 -28.32 4.54 32.94
CA GLU A 14 -28.33 3.52 31.89
C GLU A 14 -29.76 3.10 31.57
N ASP A 15 -30.06 2.81 30.30
CA ASP A 15 -31.32 2.25 29.81
C ASP A 15 -32.58 3.01 30.26
N CYS A 16 -32.53 4.35 30.22
CA CYS A 16 -33.60 5.23 30.64
C CYS A 16 -34.22 6.01 29.44
N PRO A 17 -35.04 5.37 28.58
CA PRO A 17 -35.55 5.98 27.35
C PRO A 17 -36.64 7.06 27.59
N GLN A 18 -37.25 7.13 28.77
CA GLN A 18 -38.23 8.16 29.10
C GLN A 18 -37.60 9.41 29.72
N LEU A 19 -36.26 9.51 29.74
CA LEU A 19 -35.54 10.64 30.31
C LEU A 19 -35.58 11.86 29.38
N VAL A 20 -36.71 12.57 29.38
CA VAL A 20 -36.92 13.81 28.59
C VAL A 20 -36.50 15.08 29.37
N ALA A 21 -35.92 14.91 30.57
CA ALA A 21 -35.67 16.02 31.49
C ALA A 21 -34.25 16.58 31.37
N SER A 22 -34.12 17.91 31.50
CA SER A 22 -32.84 18.56 31.78
C SER A 22 -32.31 18.04 33.11
N LEU A 23 -31.15 17.38 33.10
CA LEU A 23 -30.49 16.92 34.33
C LEU A 23 -30.14 18.14 35.20
N PRO A 24 -30.46 18.14 36.50
CA PRO A 24 -29.97 19.18 37.39
C PRO A 24 -28.45 19.09 37.42
N SER A 25 -27.76 20.22 37.33
CA SER A 25 -26.31 20.34 37.40
C SER A 25 -25.88 20.48 38.87
N PRO A 26 -25.53 19.39 39.58
CA PRO A 26 -25.06 19.51 40.94
C PRO A 26 -23.69 20.17 40.89
N SER A 27 -23.47 21.25 41.64
CA SER A 27 -22.21 22.00 41.68
C SER A 27 -21.00 21.16 42.14
N ALA A 28 -21.24 19.96 42.68
CA ALA A 28 -20.23 19.00 43.13
C ALA A 28 -19.97 17.83 42.17
N LEU A 29 -20.64 17.77 41.02
CA LEU A 29 -20.53 16.63 40.11
C LEU A 29 -19.13 16.55 39.47
N HIS A 30 -18.51 15.39 39.61
CA HIS A 30 -17.19 15.04 39.08
C HIS A 30 -17.27 14.09 37.89
N GLU A 31 -18.27 13.22 37.85
CA GLU A 31 -18.45 12.24 36.79
C GLU A 31 -19.91 12.15 36.35
N LEU A 32 -20.12 12.16 35.04
CA LEU A 32 -21.43 12.01 34.41
C LEU A 32 -21.33 10.98 33.29
N ALA A 33 -22.06 9.88 33.42
CA ALA A 33 -22.20 8.84 32.42
C ALA A 33 -23.68 8.66 32.05
N LEU A 34 -24.01 8.78 30.76
CA LEU A 34 -25.35 8.60 30.24
C LEU A 34 -25.32 7.56 29.11
N THR A 35 -25.99 6.43 29.30
CA THR A 35 -26.05 5.32 28.34
C THR A 35 -27.52 5.01 28.02
N ASN A 36 -27.86 4.86 26.73
CA ASN A 36 -29.21 4.51 26.26
C ASN A 36 -30.34 5.41 26.83
N CYS A 37 -30.06 6.70 27.00
CA CYS A 37 -31.05 7.70 27.39
C CYS A 37 -31.55 8.48 26.16
N ASP A 38 -32.87 8.63 26.02
CA ASP A 38 -33.46 9.37 24.89
C ASP A 38 -33.23 10.89 25.04
N LYS A 39 -33.63 11.74 24.07
CA LYS A 39 -33.35 13.21 23.97
C LYS A 39 -33.00 13.97 25.28
N VAL A 40 -31.73 13.89 25.74
CA VAL A 40 -31.24 14.61 26.93
C VAL A 40 -30.67 15.96 26.53
N ALA A 41 -31.26 17.04 27.04
CA ALA A 41 -30.69 18.38 26.92
C ALA A 41 -29.81 18.70 28.14
N LEU A 42 -28.50 18.74 27.94
CA LEU A 42 -27.53 19.22 28.93
C LEU A 42 -27.39 20.73 28.76
N LYS A 43 -28.01 21.50 29.67
CA LYS A 43 -28.00 22.98 29.62
C LYS A 43 -26.72 23.58 30.26
N GLU A 44 -26.32 23.08 31.42
CA GLU A 44 -25.09 23.51 32.09
C GLU A 44 -24.42 22.29 32.73
N LEU A 45 -23.16 22.05 32.40
CA LEU A 45 -22.35 21.01 33.03
C LEU A 45 -21.68 21.58 34.28
N SER A 46 -21.47 20.73 35.30
CA SER A 46 -20.75 21.14 36.52
C SER A 46 -19.34 21.64 36.18
N PRO A 47 -18.90 22.79 36.74
CA PRO A 47 -17.53 23.29 36.54
C PRO A 47 -16.47 22.43 37.25
N LYS A 48 -16.85 21.41 38.02
CA LYS A 48 -15.95 20.44 38.66
C LYS A 48 -15.89 19.10 37.93
N LEU A 49 -16.59 18.96 36.80
CA LEU A 49 -16.69 17.72 36.05
C LEU A 49 -15.32 17.35 35.46
N GLN A 50 -14.88 16.12 35.70
CA GLN A 50 -13.61 15.57 35.22
C GLN A 50 -13.82 14.48 34.17
N SER A 51 -14.94 13.75 34.23
CA SER A 51 -15.27 12.67 33.30
C SER A 51 -16.69 12.86 32.74
N LEU A 52 -16.83 12.78 31.43
CA LEU A 52 -18.11 12.80 30.72
C LEU A 52 -18.16 11.65 29.72
N GLY A 53 -19.09 10.71 29.96
CA GLY A 53 -19.41 9.60 29.07
C GLY A 53 -20.82 9.73 28.51
N ILE A 54 -20.97 9.62 27.19
CA ILE A 54 -22.27 9.66 26.51
C ILE A 54 -22.35 8.49 25.54
N GLY A 55 -23.29 7.58 25.76
CA GLY A 55 -23.51 6.33 25.03
C GLY A 55 -24.94 6.21 24.51
N GLY A 56 -25.19 6.08 23.20
CA GLY A 56 -26.56 5.75 22.70
C GLY A 56 -27.64 6.79 23.02
N CYS A 57 -27.25 8.06 23.20
CA CYS A 57 -28.15 9.16 23.58
C CYS A 57 -28.25 10.26 22.50
N HIS A 58 -29.44 10.88 22.31
CA HIS A 58 -29.59 12.14 21.56
C HIS A 58 -29.23 13.30 22.49
N VAL A 59 -27.95 13.69 22.57
CA VAL A 59 -27.52 14.84 23.39
C VAL A 59 -27.37 16.10 22.55
N THR A 60 -28.17 17.12 22.86
CA THR A 60 -27.94 18.50 22.42
C THR A 60 -27.32 19.29 23.57
N LEU A 61 -26.04 19.62 23.47
CA LEU A 61 -25.36 20.57 24.35
C LEU A 61 -25.82 21.99 23.97
N LEU A 62 -26.67 22.61 24.78
CA LEU A 62 -27.14 23.99 24.55
C LEU A 62 -26.46 24.95 25.53
N GLU A 63 -25.90 26.02 24.96
CA GLU A 63 -25.43 27.28 25.58
C GLU A 63 -24.18 27.28 26.49
N GLY A 64 -23.81 26.20 27.19
CA GLY A 64 -22.71 26.23 28.18
C GLY A 64 -21.31 25.73 27.78
N GLY A 65 -21.15 24.99 26.67
CA GLY A 65 -19.88 24.34 26.30
C GLY A 65 -19.43 23.20 27.24
N LEU A 66 -18.24 22.64 27.00
CA LEU A 66 -17.61 21.62 27.87
C LEU A 66 -16.80 22.32 28.99
N PRO A 67 -16.82 21.81 30.24
CA PRO A 67 -16.09 22.42 31.34
C PRO A 67 -14.57 22.27 31.18
N THR A 68 -13.81 23.31 31.52
CA THR A 68 -12.33 23.32 31.40
C THR A 68 -11.61 22.34 32.32
N THR A 69 -12.29 21.82 33.35
CA THR A 69 -11.79 20.77 34.26
C THR A 69 -11.90 19.36 33.70
N LEU A 70 -12.52 19.18 32.53
CA LEU A 70 -12.76 17.87 31.94
C LEU A 70 -11.44 17.22 31.52
N LYS A 71 -11.16 16.03 32.06
CA LYS A 71 -9.96 15.24 31.77
C LYS A 71 -10.19 14.16 30.73
N THR A 72 -11.41 13.63 30.68
CA THR A 72 -11.81 12.54 29.80
C THR A 72 -13.18 12.82 29.20
N LEU A 73 -13.25 12.73 27.87
CA LEU A 73 -14.49 12.78 27.11
C LEU A 73 -14.63 11.47 26.32
N GLN A 74 -15.71 10.74 26.59
CA GLN A 74 -16.07 9.52 25.88
C GLN A 74 -17.41 9.69 25.21
N ILE A 75 -17.44 9.45 23.90
CA ILE A 75 -18.64 9.47 23.08
C ILE A 75 -18.75 8.10 22.43
N ASN A 76 -19.86 7.41 22.65
CA ASN A 76 -20.16 6.11 22.09
C ASN A 76 -21.55 6.16 21.42
N GLY A 77 -21.64 5.88 20.12
CA GLY A 77 -22.95 5.68 19.48
C GLY A 77 -23.32 4.20 19.58
N VAL A 78 -24.42 3.86 20.24
CA VAL A 78 -24.74 2.44 20.45
C VAL A 78 -25.05 1.75 19.11
N LEU A 79 -24.55 0.52 18.92
CA LEU A 79 -24.75 -0.34 17.75
C LEU A 79 -25.66 -1.53 18.10
N GLN A 80 -26.80 -1.70 17.42
CA GLN A 80 -27.60 -2.94 17.44
C GLN A 80 -28.10 -3.33 16.03
N LEU A 81 -27.71 -4.51 15.54
CA LEU A 81 -28.28 -5.18 14.36
C LEU A 81 -29.07 -6.43 14.80
N PRO A 82 -30.03 -6.93 14.01
CA PRO A 82 -31.27 -6.30 13.55
C PRO A 82 -32.50 -6.85 14.30
N GLY A 83 -33.40 -5.95 14.74
CA GLY A 83 -34.72 -6.28 15.27
C GLY A 83 -35.25 -5.29 16.32
N SER A 84 -35.81 -4.16 15.85
CA SER A 84 -36.45 -3.06 16.60
C SER A 84 -35.52 -1.91 17.06
N HIS A 85 -35.70 -0.76 16.38
CA HIS A 85 -34.95 0.51 16.38
C HIS A 85 -34.63 1.15 17.73
N TYR A 86 -33.48 1.87 17.82
CA TYR A 86 -33.34 3.32 18.11
C TYR A 86 -31.89 3.80 17.80
N TYR A 87 -31.71 4.92 17.07
CA TYR A 87 -30.38 5.54 16.83
C TYR A 87 -30.41 7.07 16.80
N PRO A 88 -29.85 7.72 17.83
CA PRO A 88 -29.08 8.96 17.75
C PRO A 88 -27.62 8.70 17.39
N SER A 89 -27.01 9.51 16.52
CA SER A 89 -25.55 9.61 16.48
C SER A 89 -25.16 11.07 16.48
N ILE A 90 -24.09 11.42 17.20
CA ILE A 90 -23.59 12.80 17.23
C ILE A 90 -23.17 13.16 15.82
N GLU A 91 -23.85 14.14 15.19
CA GLU A 91 -23.54 14.58 13.83
C GLU A 91 -22.29 15.46 13.77
N SER A 92 -22.07 16.25 14.82
CA SER A 92 -20.94 17.16 14.96
C SER A 92 -20.65 17.46 16.43
N LEU A 93 -19.36 17.56 16.77
CA LEU A 93 -18.90 18.18 18.02
C LEU A 93 -18.96 19.70 17.80
N LYS A 94 -19.78 20.41 18.58
CA LYS A 94 -19.84 21.88 18.53
C LYS A 94 -19.13 22.46 19.74
N VAL A 95 -17.99 23.11 19.52
CA VAL A 95 -17.31 23.96 20.50
C VAL A 95 -17.61 25.40 20.12
N TYR A 96 -18.39 26.12 20.93
CA TYR A 96 -18.76 27.49 20.64
C TYR A 96 -17.66 28.47 21.08
N ARG A 97 -17.34 29.43 20.20
CA ARG A 97 -16.42 30.54 20.45
C ARG A 97 -17.18 31.67 21.14
N ASP A 98 -16.80 32.01 22.37
CA ASP A 98 -17.13 33.32 22.95
C ASP A 98 -15.88 34.00 23.50
N LYS A 99 -15.31 34.90 22.69
CA LYS A 99 -14.28 35.94 22.92
C LYS A 99 -13.08 35.72 23.89
N SER A 100 -12.84 34.52 24.39
CA SER A 100 -11.60 34.08 25.04
C SER A 100 -11.48 32.56 24.89
N LEU A 101 -10.28 32.06 24.59
CA LEU A 101 -9.98 30.64 24.44
C LEU A 101 -10.53 29.83 25.63
N LEU A 102 -11.61 29.07 25.44
CA LEU A 102 -11.90 27.92 26.30
C LEU A 102 -10.98 26.80 25.85
N ASP A 103 -9.73 26.89 26.27
CA ASP A 103 -8.76 25.83 26.11
C ASP A 103 -9.26 24.63 26.93
N LEU A 104 -9.44 23.47 26.29
CA LEU A 104 -9.64 22.21 26.99
C LEU A 104 -8.31 21.76 27.62
N THR A 105 -7.70 22.65 28.41
CA THR A 105 -6.39 22.48 29.05
C THR A 105 -6.34 21.27 29.97
N SER A 106 -7.46 20.82 30.53
CA SER A 106 -7.46 19.62 31.37
C SER A 106 -7.65 18.33 30.58
N LEU A 107 -8.09 18.40 29.32
CA LEU A 107 -8.45 17.21 28.54
C LEU A 107 -7.18 16.46 28.14
N THR A 108 -7.07 15.21 28.60
CA THR A 108 -5.91 14.35 28.33
C THR A 108 -6.22 13.22 27.36
N LYS A 109 -7.49 12.77 27.32
CA LYS A 109 -7.94 11.69 26.46
C LYS A 109 -9.29 12.00 25.81
N LEU A 110 -9.39 11.75 24.51
CA LEU A 110 -10.61 11.84 23.72
C LEU A 110 -10.88 10.50 23.05
N ASN A 111 -12.06 9.91 23.29
CA ASN A 111 -12.49 8.69 22.63
C ASN A 111 -13.85 8.91 21.94
N ILE A 112 -13.93 8.58 20.66
CA ILE A 112 -15.16 8.64 19.84
C ILE A 112 -15.33 7.28 19.17
N GLU A 113 -16.30 6.49 19.62
CA GLU A 113 -16.52 5.14 19.13
C GLU A 113 -17.95 4.99 18.61
N PHE A 114 -18.14 4.17 17.57
CA PHE A 114 -19.45 3.76 17.05
C PHE A 114 -20.39 4.92 16.70
N CYS A 115 -19.88 6.01 16.13
CA CYS A 115 -20.68 7.19 15.78
C CYS A 115 -20.93 7.29 14.26
N PRO A 116 -21.93 6.57 13.69
CA PRO A 116 -22.09 6.45 12.24
C PRO A 116 -22.57 7.73 11.55
N ASN A 117 -23.12 8.70 12.28
CA ASN A 117 -23.48 10.03 11.72
C ASN A 117 -22.46 11.14 12.00
N PHE A 118 -21.35 10.87 12.68
CA PHE A 118 -20.34 11.89 12.97
C PHE A 118 -19.61 12.29 11.69
N VAL A 119 -19.77 13.55 11.27
CA VAL A 119 -19.26 14.03 9.98
C VAL A 119 -17.93 14.76 10.11
N SER A 120 -17.79 15.63 11.13
CA SER A 120 -16.60 16.44 11.30
C SER A 120 -16.45 17.03 12.71
N PHE A 121 -15.23 17.47 13.01
CA PHE A 121 -14.91 18.37 14.12
C PHE A 121 -15.38 19.81 13.84
N PRO A 122 -15.38 20.71 14.85
CA PRO A 122 -15.70 22.12 14.66
C PRO A 122 -14.76 22.80 13.64
N SER A 123 -15.30 23.73 12.84
CA SER A 123 -14.57 24.52 11.82
C SER A 123 -13.53 25.51 12.35
N GLY A 124 -13.18 25.43 13.63
CA GLY A 124 -12.10 26.19 14.27
C GLY A 124 -11.04 25.31 14.93
N GLY A 125 -11.09 23.99 14.67
CA GLY A 125 -10.21 23.01 15.30
C GLY A 125 -10.61 22.67 16.74
N LEU A 126 -9.78 21.84 17.40
CA LEU A 126 -9.94 21.41 18.79
C LEU A 126 -8.72 21.88 19.59
N CYS A 127 -8.87 22.95 20.37
CA CYS A 127 -7.78 23.45 21.23
C CYS A 127 -7.74 22.69 22.56
N ALA A 128 -6.84 21.71 22.65
CA ALA A 128 -6.65 20.86 23.82
C ALA A 128 -5.13 20.62 24.04
N PRO A 129 -4.41 21.58 24.64
CA PRO A 129 -2.95 21.58 24.65
C PRO A 129 -2.31 20.43 25.43
N ASN A 130 -3.03 19.84 26.39
CA ASN A 130 -2.57 18.71 27.19
C ASN A 130 -3.16 17.36 26.76
N LEU A 131 -3.83 17.32 25.60
CA LEU A 131 -4.41 16.10 25.06
C LEU A 131 -3.29 15.17 24.59
N THR A 132 -3.18 13.98 25.19
CA THR A 132 -2.13 13.00 24.88
C THR A 132 -2.64 11.86 23.99
N GLN A 133 -3.96 11.62 23.99
CA GLN A 133 -4.55 10.47 23.30
C GLN A 133 -5.84 10.85 22.56
N ILE A 134 -5.91 10.49 21.28
CA ILE A 134 -7.15 10.48 20.48
C ILE A 134 -7.37 9.06 19.98
N SER A 135 -8.58 8.55 20.17
CA SER A 135 -9.06 7.31 19.57
C SER A 135 -10.40 7.57 18.89
N ILE A 136 -10.50 7.23 17.62
CA ILE A 136 -11.72 7.32 16.81
C ILE A 136 -11.97 5.94 16.19
N SER A 137 -13.13 5.35 16.42
CA SER A 137 -13.47 4.01 15.91
C SER A 137 -14.92 3.97 15.41
N ASP A 138 -15.19 3.21 14.34
CA ASP A 138 -16.55 2.96 13.83
C ASP A 138 -17.34 4.25 13.51
N CYS A 139 -16.65 5.22 12.88
CA CYS A 139 -17.19 6.52 12.51
C CYS A 139 -17.31 6.65 10.98
N TYR A 140 -18.23 5.88 10.38
CA TYR A 140 -18.27 5.66 8.93
C TYR A 140 -18.50 6.92 8.08
N LYS A 141 -19.12 7.98 8.61
CA LYS A 141 -19.37 9.25 7.88
C LYS A 141 -18.35 10.35 8.15
N LEU A 142 -17.32 10.09 8.95
CA LEU A 142 -16.30 11.07 9.30
C LEU A 142 -15.48 11.44 8.06
N LYS A 143 -15.52 12.70 7.63
CA LYS A 143 -14.82 13.17 6.42
C LYS A 143 -13.48 13.82 6.72
N SER A 144 -13.34 14.44 7.88
CA SER A 144 -12.13 15.18 8.27
C SER A 144 -11.89 15.17 9.78
N LEU A 145 -10.61 15.14 10.17
CA LEU A 145 -10.18 15.37 11.55
C LEU A 145 -10.23 16.87 11.90
N ALA A 146 -9.93 17.22 13.14
CA ALA A 146 -9.85 18.62 13.58
C ALA A 146 -8.84 19.41 12.73
N GLU A 147 -9.21 20.60 12.28
CA GLU A 147 -8.26 21.51 11.61
C GLU A 147 -7.20 22.00 12.62
N GLY A 148 -5.98 22.26 12.13
CA GLY A 148 -4.92 22.83 12.97
C GLY A 148 -4.35 21.90 14.04
N MET A 149 -4.49 20.58 13.93
CA MET A 149 -3.96 19.62 14.93
C MET A 149 -2.48 19.83 15.26
N HIS A 150 -1.67 20.17 14.26
CA HIS A 150 -0.24 20.44 14.41
C HIS A 150 0.09 21.62 15.36
N THR A 151 -0.85 22.56 15.56
CA THR A 151 -0.69 23.72 16.47
C THR A 151 -1.55 23.62 17.72
N LEU A 152 -2.76 23.07 17.60
CA LEU A 152 -3.75 23.05 18.67
C LEU A 152 -3.61 21.87 19.65
N LEU A 153 -2.85 20.83 19.26
CA LEU A 153 -2.65 19.60 20.03
C LEU A 153 -1.15 19.28 20.24
N PRO A 154 -0.34 20.20 20.81
CA PRO A 154 1.10 20.02 20.93
C PRO A 154 1.51 18.81 21.78
N SER A 155 0.66 18.32 22.69
CA SER A 155 1.01 17.20 23.59
C SER A 155 0.51 15.84 23.11
N LEU A 156 -0.04 15.74 21.89
CA LEU A 156 -0.63 14.49 21.39
C LEU A 156 0.46 13.44 21.12
N LEU A 157 0.35 12.28 21.77
CA LEU A 157 1.31 11.17 21.68
C LEU A 157 0.75 9.96 20.94
N TYR A 158 -0.56 9.74 20.99
CA TYR A 158 -1.22 8.57 20.40
C TYR A 158 -2.46 8.98 19.60
N LEU A 159 -2.54 8.51 18.36
CA LEU A 159 -3.68 8.65 17.48
C LEU A 159 -4.09 7.28 16.94
N LYS A 160 -5.31 6.86 17.22
CA LYS A 160 -5.93 5.66 16.64
C LYS A 160 -7.14 6.02 15.79
N LEU A 161 -7.18 5.48 14.59
CA LEU A 161 -8.30 5.56 13.65
C LEU A 161 -8.69 4.13 13.26
N TRP A 162 -9.94 3.74 13.52
CA TRP A 162 -10.46 2.42 13.16
C TRP A 162 -11.80 2.56 12.45
N ASP A 163 -11.96 1.89 11.31
CA ASP A 163 -13.23 1.80 10.57
C ASP A 163 -13.89 3.18 10.31
N CYS A 164 -13.06 4.12 9.86
CA CYS A 164 -13.46 5.47 9.44
C CYS A 164 -13.41 5.56 7.91
N THR A 165 -14.34 4.89 7.24
CA THR A 165 -14.28 4.61 5.79
C THR A 165 -14.38 5.85 4.90
N GLU A 166 -15.05 6.92 5.34
CA GLU A 166 -15.21 8.17 4.57
C GLU A 166 -14.09 9.20 4.80
N LEU A 167 -13.15 8.95 5.71
CA LEU A 167 -12.06 9.88 6.03
C LEU A 167 -11.05 9.88 4.89
N GLU A 168 -10.86 11.02 4.22
CA GLU A 168 -10.03 11.07 3.01
C GLU A 168 -8.57 11.47 3.26
N SER A 169 -8.31 12.38 4.21
CA SER A 169 -6.97 12.94 4.43
C SER A 169 -6.77 13.41 5.87
N PHE A 170 -5.50 13.62 6.24
CA PHE A 170 -5.15 14.40 7.43
C PHE A 170 -5.43 15.90 7.22
N PRO A 171 -5.59 16.67 8.32
CA PRO A 171 -5.88 18.10 8.23
C PRO A 171 -4.71 18.88 7.62
N GLU A 172 -5.02 20.04 7.04
CA GLU A 172 -4.02 20.95 6.47
C GLU A 172 -2.97 21.34 7.51
N GLY A 173 -1.68 21.25 7.13
CA GLY A 173 -0.54 21.40 8.04
C GLY A 173 -0.14 20.11 8.80
N GLY A 174 -0.89 19.02 8.67
CA GLY A 174 -0.50 17.69 9.12
C GLY A 174 -0.80 17.38 10.60
N LEU A 175 -0.23 16.25 11.06
CA LEU A 175 -0.32 15.77 12.44
C LEU A 175 0.73 16.47 13.34
N PRO A 176 0.52 16.51 14.67
CA PRO A 176 1.47 17.12 15.59
C PRO A 176 2.80 16.35 15.67
N SER A 177 3.92 17.08 15.69
CA SER A 177 5.28 16.52 15.65
C SER A 177 5.70 15.69 16.87
N ASN A 178 4.97 15.81 17.99
CA ASN A 178 5.16 15.03 19.21
C ASN A 178 4.47 13.65 19.18
N LEU A 179 3.72 13.35 18.11
CA LEU A 179 3.03 12.07 17.96
C LEU A 179 4.02 10.90 17.96
N GLN A 180 3.81 9.93 18.84
CA GLN A 180 4.68 8.76 19.01
C GLN A 180 4.09 7.49 18.40
N ILE A 181 2.77 7.36 18.41
CA ILE A 181 2.08 6.15 17.93
C ILE A 181 0.93 6.55 17.03
N LEU A 182 0.92 6.01 15.82
CA LEU A 182 -0.17 6.13 14.85
C LEU A 182 -0.71 4.74 14.51
N GLU A 183 -2.00 4.54 14.77
CA GLU A 183 -2.71 3.30 14.46
C GLU A 183 -3.84 3.58 13.50
N ILE A 184 -3.86 2.88 12.36
CA ILE A 184 -4.88 3.03 11.33
C ILE A 184 -5.38 1.64 10.94
N ASP A 185 -6.66 1.37 11.14
CA ASP A 185 -7.29 0.10 10.78
C ASP A 185 -8.54 0.37 9.95
N SER A 186 -8.69 -0.29 8.81
CA SER A 186 -9.93 -0.27 8.02
C SER A 186 -10.41 1.14 7.61
N CYS A 187 -9.48 2.06 7.33
CA CYS A 187 -9.75 3.43 6.86
C CYS A 187 -9.37 3.59 5.37
N ASP A 188 -10.18 3.00 4.48
CA ASP A 188 -9.81 2.78 3.08
C ASP A 188 -9.45 4.06 2.30
N LYS A 189 -10.29 5.11 2.38
CA LYS A 189 -10.04 6.37 1.65
C LYS A 189 -8.78 7.09 2.11
N LEU A 190 -8.54 7.12 3.43
CA LEU A 190 -7.36 7.72 4.03
C LEU A 190 -6.09 7.00 3.57
N PHE A 191 -6.17 5.66 3.49
CA PHE A 191 -5.05 4.81 3.14
C PHE A 191 -4.71 4.86 1.64
N LEU A 192 -5.69 5.08 0.75
CA LEU A 192 -5.44 5.36 -0.66
C LEU A 192 -4.58 6.63 -0.86
N ARG A 193 -4.69 7.60 0.05
CA ARG A 193 -3.89 8.84 0.05
C ARG A 193 -2.65 8.78 0.96
N ARG A 194 -2.13 7.59 1.27
CA ARG A 194 -0.94 7.41 2.14
C ARG A 194 0.31 8.21 1.74
N MET A 195 0.40 8.62 0.48
CA MET A 195 1.48 9.45 -0.05
C MET A 195 1.45 10.89 0.47
N GLU A 196 0.28 11.37 0.93
CA GLU A 196 0.03 12.75 1.34
C GLU A 196 0.10 12.93 2.87
N TRP A 197 0.46 11.88 3.62
CA TRP A 197 0.38 11.89 5.09
C TRP A 197 1.42 12.79 5.77
N GLY A 198 2.49 13.18 5.08
CA GLY A 198 3.50 14.07 5.65
C GLY A 198 4.28 13.47 6.82
N LEU A 199 4.41 12.13 6.89
CA LEU A 199 5.04 11.41 8.01
C LEU A 199 6.48 11.87 8.29
N GLN A 200 7.19 12.40 7.28
CA GLN A 200 8.54 12.95 7.43
C GLN A 200 8.65 14.10 8.44
N SER A 201 7.54 14.79 8.74
CA SER A 201 7.47 15.87 9.73
C SER A 201 7.29 15.37 11.18
N LEU A 202 7.02 14.07 11.37
CA LEU A 202 6.70 13.48 12.67
C LEU A 202 7.94 12.87 13.33
N HIS A 203 8.87 13.74 13.77
CA HIS A 203 10.17 13.32 14.30
C HIS A 203 10.09 12.50 15.61
N SER A 204 8.96 12.55 16.32
CA SER A 204 8.76 11.79 17.57
C SER A 204 8.11 10.41 17.36
N LEU A 205 7.77 10.05 16.11
CA LEU A 205 6.99 8.86 15.80
C LEU A 205 7.83 7.59 16.00
N ARG A 206 7.37 6.71 16.88
CA ARG A 206 8.06 5.47 17.30
C ARG A 206 7.41 4.21 16.75
N ALA A 207 6.10 4.25 16.50
CA ALA A 207 5.35 3.12 15.98
C ALA A 207 4.25 3.58 15.04
N ILE A 208 4.18 2.94 13.87
CA ILE A 208 3.04 3.00 12.96
C ILE A 208 2.49 1.58 12.85
N ARG A 209 1.20 1.39 13.10
CA ARG A 209 0.52 0.11 12.88
C ARG A 209 -0.63 0.32 11.93
N ILE A 210 -0.64 -0.47 10.86
CA ILE A 210 -1.66 -0.39 9.83
C ILE A 210 -2.25 -1.77 9.61
N TRP A 211 -3.56 -1.84 9.71
CA TRP A 211 -4.33 -3.04 9.40
C TRP A 211 -5.29 -2.71 8.25
N TYR A 212 -5.21 -3.49 7.18
CA TYR A 212 -6.00 -3.27 5.97
C TYR A 212 -6.48 -4.61 5.44
N TYR A 213 -7.78 -4.70 5.17
CA TYR A 213 -8.44 -5.92 4.73
C TYR A 213 -8.86 -5.89 3.25
N GLY A 214 -8.55 -4.81 2.52
CA GLY A 214 -8.85 -4.71 1.08
C GLY A 214 -7.86 -5.48 0.19
N ARG A 215 -8.27 -5.74 -1.06
CA ARG A 215 -7.42 -6.40 -2.07
C ARG A 215 -6.48 -5.39 -2.72
N GLU A 216 -5.19 -5.71 -2.70
CA GLU A 216 -4.08 -5.03 -3.37
C GLU A 216 -3.77 -3.59 -2.92
N VAL A 217 -2.53 -3.39 -2.47
CA VAL A 217 -1.99 -2.06 -2.18
C VAL A 217 -0.53 -2.05 -2.63
N GLY A 218 -0.13 -1.02 -3.39
CA GLY A 218 1.28 -0.73 -3.63
C GLY A 218 2.02 -0.34 -2.36
N SER A 219 3.35 -0.41 -2.40
CA SER A 219 4.25 -0.03 -1.31
C SER A 219 4.04 1.43 -0.84
N PHE A 220 4.52 1.75 0.36
CA PHE A 220 4.81 3.15 0.77
C PHE A 220 5.95 3.70 -0.11
N PRO A 221 6.06 5.02 -0.33
CA PRO A 221 7.16 5.58 -1.10
C PRO A 221 8.48 5.42 -0.34
N GLU A 222 9.49 4.90 -1.02
CA GLU A 222 10.86 5.36 -0.80
C GLU A 222 10.99 6.76 -1.40
N GLN A 223 11.07 7.77 -0.55
CA GLN A 223 11.75 9.02 -0.91
C GLN A 223 12.95 9.17 -0.01
N LEU A 224 13.96 8.37 -0.33
CA LEU A 224 15.32 8.76 -0.09
C LEU A 224 16.02 8.56 -1.43
N GLU A 225 16.41 9.66 -2.07
CA GLU A 225 17.61 9.62 -2.89
C GLU A 225 18.76 9.23 -1.94
N PHE A 226 18.93 7.93 -1.69
CA PHE A 226 19.94 7.35 -0.80
C PHE A 226 21.38 7.51 -1.33
N GLY A 227 21.56 8.29 -2.40
CA GLY A 227 22.83 8.49 -3.07
C GLY A 227 23.92 9.11 -2.19
N ASP A 228 23.54 9.76 -1.09
CA ASP A 228 24.49 10.45 -0.20
C ASP A 228 24.57 9.85 1.22
N LEU A 229 23.49 9.26 1.74
CA LEU A 229 23.47 8.64 3.06
C LEU A 229 24.25 7.33 3.12
N SER A 230 24.23 6.51 2.05
CA SER A 230 25.01 5.25 2.01
C SER A 230 26.50 5.51 2.21
N LYS A 231 27.06 6.51 1.52
CA LYS A 231 28.45 6.96 1.69
C LYS A 231 28.74 7.51 3.10
N GLN A 232 27.76 8.14 3.74
CA GLN A 232 27.89 8.63 5.11
C GLN A 232 27.83 7.49 6.15
N LEU A 233 27.05 6.43 5.90
CA LEU A 233 26.97 5.23 6.74
C LEU A 233 28.24 4.38 6.69
N GLU A 234 28.96 4.39 5.57
CA GLU A 234 30.27 3.73 5.41
C GLU A 234 31.37 4.38 6.26
N GLN A 235 31.24 5.68 6.56
CA GLN A 235 32.25 6.46 7.27
C GLN A 235 31.93 6.66 8.76
N LEU A 236 30.93 5.95 9.31
CA LEU A 236 30.56 6.11 10.72
C LEU A 236 31.72 5.65 11.61
N PRO A 237 32.19 6.48 12.55
CA PRO A 237 33.37 6.14 13.33
C PRO A 237 33.00 5.17 14.43
N LEU A 238 33.79 4.09 14.53
CA LEU A 238 33.59 3.04 15.52
C LEU A 238 34.18 3.41 16.90
N SER A 239 34.89 4.54 16.99
CA SER A 239 35.53 5.09 18.20
C SER A 239 35.49 6.62 18.19
N SER A 240 35.51 7.24 19.37
CA SER A 240 35.49 8.70 19.59
C SER A 240 36.75 9.44 19.13
N ASP A 241 37.81 8.74 18.73
CA ASP A 241 39.17 9.32 18.72
C ASP A 241 39.69 9.69 17.31
N SER A 242 38.83 9.77 16.29
CA SER A 242 39.25 10.14 14.93
C SER A 242 39.20 11.67 14.68
N THR A 243 40.33 12.25 14.28
CA THR A 243 40.62 13.70 14.22
C THR A 243 40.39 14.39 12.86
N SER A 244 39.53 13.86 11.97
CA SER A 244 39.14 14.58 10.75
C SER A 244 37.87 15.42 10.99
N SER A 245 37.79 16.64 10.42
CA SER A 245 36.72 17.61 10.71
C SER A 245 35.32 17.13 10.30
N ASP A 246 35.23 16.38 9.21
CA ASP A 246 33.96 15.88 8.68
C ASP A 246 33.46 14.68 9.52
N ILE A 247 34.40 13.89 10.02
CA ILE A 247 34.16 12.74 10.89
C ILE A 247 33.76 13.18 12.31
N ALA A 248 34.28 14.30 12.80
CA ALA A 248 33.93 14.86 14.11
C ALA A 248 32.46 15.32 14.17
N THR A 249 31.93 15.87 13.07
CA THR A 249 30.53 16.34 12.97
C THR A 249 29.56 15.16 12.99
N ILE A 250 29.90 14.07 12.27
CA ILE A 250 29.15 12.80 12.29
C ILE A 250 29.25 12.14 13.68
N ASN A 251 30.42 12.13 14.31
CA ASN A 251 30.60 11.62 15.66
C ASN A 251 29.78 12.38 16.71
N SER A 252 29.71 13.71 16.60
CA SER A 252 28.84 14.52 17.46
C SER A 252 27.38 14.13 17.25
N ALA A 253 26.89 14.12 16.01
CA ALA A 253 25.50 13.77 15.70
C ALA A 253 25.12 12.34 16.16
N LEU A 254 26.02 11.36 16.03
CA LEU A 254 25.79 9.97 16.47
C LEU A 254 25.91 9.79 17.98
N ASN A 255 26.76 10.57 18.65
CA ASN A 255 26.84 10.63 20.12
C ASN A 255 25.59 11.32 20.68
N ASP A 256 25.12 12.39 20.02
CA ASP A 256 23.91 13.14 20.36
C ASP A 256 22.64 12.28 20.19
N LEU A 257 22.66 11.31 19.26
CA LEU A 257 21.62 10.28 19.09
C LEU A 257 21.72 9.11 20.10
N GLY A 258 22.75 9.08 20.96
CA GLY A 258 22.92 8.04 21.99
C GLY A 258 23.16 6.63 21.43
N LEU A 259 23.60 6.49 20.18
CA LEU A 259 23.74 5.20 19.51
C LEU A 259 24.92 4.39 20.07
N SER A 260 24.61 3.19 20.59
CA SER A 260 25.63 2.22 21.03
C SER A 260 26.58 1.82 19.90
N THR A 261 27.79 1.37 20.23
CA THR A 261 28.77 0.83 19.25
C THR A 261 28.17 -0.28 18.38
N ARG A 262 27.32 -1.14 18.97
CA ARG A 262 26.63 -2.20 18.22
C ARG A 262 25.63 -1.64 17.21
N ALA A 263 24.89 -0.59 17.58
CA ALA A 263 23.96 0.07 16.66
C ALA A 263 24.71 0.72 15.49
N ARG A 264 25.87 1.35 15.75
CA ARG A 264 26.74 1.90 14.69
C ARG A 264 27.25 0.83 13.74
N LEU A 265 27.71 -0.31 14.26
CA LEU A 265 28.13 -1.44 13.42
C LEU A 265 27.00 -1.97 12.53
N CYS A 266 25.77 -2.07 13.06
CA CYS A 266 24.62 -2.46 12.27
C CYS A 266 24.30 -1.46 11.15
N LEU A 267 24.43 -0.15 11.42
CA LEU A 267 24.24 0.91 10.43
C LEU A 267 25.33 0.87 9.34
N CYS A 268 26.60 0.68 9.70
CA CYS A 268 27.68 0.49 8.73
C CYS A 268 27.43 -0.74 7.85
N ALA A 269 27.00 -1.86 8.45
CA ALA A 269 26.68 -3.08 7.71
C ALA A 269 25.51 -2.88 6.73
N ALA A 270 24.50 -2.09 7.10
CA ALA A 270 23.42 -1.71 6.21
C ALA A 270 23.91 -0.83 5.05
N GLY A 271 24.79 0.15 5.32
CA GLY A 271 25.43 0.97 4.29
C GLY A 271 26.24 0.14 3.29
N GLU A 272 27.07 -0.78 3.77
CA GLU A 272 27.85 -1.70 2.92
C GLU A 272 26.97 -2.66 2.12
N LEU A 273 25.82 -3.10 2.67
CA LEU A 273 24.85 -3.89 1.92
C LEU A 273 24.28 -3.09 0.74
N GLU A 274 23.90 -1.84 0.96
CA GLU A 274 23.33 -0.99 -0.08
C GLU A 274 24.38 -0.65 -1.17
N LYS A 275 25.63 -0.39 -0.77
CA LYS A 275 26.76 -0.24 -1.70
C LYS A 275 26.96 -1.49 -2.55
N ARG A 276 26.87 -2.68 -1.95
CA ARG A 276 26.96 -3.94 -2.68
C ARG A 276 25.83 -4.10 -3.69
N LYS A 277 24.59 -3.73 -3.34
CA LYS A 277 23.46 -3.72 -4.29
C LYS A 277 23.74 -2.80 -5.48
N ILE A 278 24.32 -1.62 -5.25
CA ILE A 278 24.70 -0.68 -6.32
C ILE A 278 25.77 -1.31 -7.22
N GLY A 279 26.85 -1.86 -6.66
CA GLY A 279 27.90 -2.53 -7.44
C GLY A 279 27.39 -3.74 -8.23
N ASN A 280 26.46 -4.51 -7.64
CA ASN A 280 25.77 -5.60 -8.33
C ASN A 280 24.97 -5.09 -9.54
N LYS A 281 24.22 -4.00 -9.37
CA LYS A 281 23.48 -3.36 -10.47
C LYS A 281 24.43 -2.92 -11.59
N GLU A 282 25.55 -2.28 -11.27
CA GLU A 282 26.55 -1.87 -12.26
C GLU A 282 27.11 -3.08 -13.03
N SER A 283 27.41 -4.19 -12.33
CA SER A 283 27.86 -5.43 -12.95
C SER A 283 26.82 -6.03 -13.91
N ILE A 284 25.53 -5.97 -13.57
CA ILE A 284 24.45 -6.41 -14.44
C ILE A 284 24.27 -5.45 -15.63
N ASP A 285 24.39 -4.15 -15.41
CA ASP A 285 24.32 -3.14 -16.48
C ASP A 285 25.39 -3.38 -17.56
N LEU A 286 26.57 -3.88 -17.18
CA LEU A 286 27.62 -4.29 -18.13
C LEU A 286 27.24 -5.47 -19.01
N LYS A 287 26.22 -6.28 -18.65
CA LYS A 287 25.73 -7.40 -19.47
C LYS A 287 24.75 -6.99 -20.56
N LYS A 288 24.24 -5.75 -20.54
CA LYS A 288 23.27 -5.25 -21.55
C LYS A 288 23.76 -5.41 -23.00
N PRO A 289 25.02 -5.08 -23.35
CA PRO A 289 25.49 -5.23 -24.72
C PRO A 289 25.45 -6.68 -25.21
N ASP A 290 25.72 -7.65 -24.33
CA ASP A 290 25.66 -9.07 -24.67
C ASP A 290 24.21 -9.54 -24.88
N ILE A 291 23.29 -9.07 -24.02
CA ILE A 291 21.85 -9.31 -24.19
C ILE A 291 21.37 -8.75 -25.53
N ASP A 292 21.70 -7.48 -25.83
CA ASP A 292 21.32 -6.82 -27.07
C ASP A 292 21.90 -7.51 -28.30
N LYS A 293 23.16 -7.95 -28.24
CA LYS A 293 23.81 -8.69 -29.33
C LYS A 293 23.11 -10.03 -29.60
N ALA A 294 22.78 -10.78 -28.55
CA ALA A 294 22.09 -12.06 -28.70
C ALA A 294 20.66 -11.90 -29.22
N MET A 295 19.92 -10.89 -28.74
CA MET A 295 18.57 -10.58 -29.25
C MET A 295 18.60 -10.10 -30.70
N LYS A 296 19.56 -9.24 -31.06
CA LYS A 296 19.73 -8.76 -32.44
C LYS A 296 20.00 -9.91 -33.42
N TYR A 297 20.77 -10.91 -33.02
CA TYR A 297 20.95 -12.13 -33.82
C TYR A 297 19.61 -12.85 -34.06
N LEU A 298 18.79 -13.00 -33.02
CA LEU A 298 17.49 -13.67 -33.15
C LEU A 298 16.52 -12.89 -34.05
N GLU A 299 16.48 -11.56 -33.92
CA GLU A 299 15.59 -10.69 -34.71
C GLU A 299 16.07 -10.53 -36.17
N GLU A 300 17.34 -10.22 -36.39
CA GLU A 300 17.80 -9.81 -37.72
C GLU A 300 18.33 -10.97 -38.58
N ASP A 301 18.89 -12.02 -37.95
CA ASP A 301 19.47 -13.15 -38.68
C ASP A 301 18.58 -14.39 -38.64
N TYR A 302 18.09 -14.76 -37.46
CA TYR A 302 17.30 -15.99 -37.30
C TYR A 302 15.89 -15.85 -37.85
N GLN A 303 15.13 -14.82 -37.46
CA GLN A 303 13.78 -14.59 -37.98
C GLN A 303 13.78 -14.42 -39.50
N LEU A 304 14.70 -13.61 -40.04
CA LEU A 304 14.84 -13.44 -41.49
C LEU A 304 15.16 -14.77 -42.21
N ASN A 305 15.96 -15.65 -41.60
CA ASN A 305 16.21 -16.98 -42.15
C ASN A 305 14.94 -17.84 -42.18
N CYS A 306 14.12 -17.77 -41.13
CA CYS A 306 12.86 -18.50 -41.03
C CYS A 306 11.86 -17.99 -42.08
N GLU A 307 11.74 -16.67 -42.24
CA GLU A 307 10.90 -16.04 -43.25
C GLU A 307 11.28 -16.46 -44.67
N ASN A 308 12.57 -16.54 -44.98
CA ASN A 308 13.06 -17.03 -46.27
C ASN A 308 12.69 -18.50 -46.55
N ARG A 309 12.42 -19.30 -45.50
CA ARG A 309 11.88 -20.67 -45.60
C ARG A 309 10.34 -20.70 -45.69
N GLY A 310 9.69 -19.54 -45.54
CA GLY A 310 8.25 -19.36 -45.44
C GLY A 310 7.67 -19.90 -44.13
N LEU A 311 8.46 -19.90 -43.04
CA LEU A 311 8.08 -20.37 -41.71
C LEU A 311 8.19 -19.23 -40.70
N GLY A 312 7.29 -19.20 -39.72
CA GLY A 312 7.50 -18.40 -38.52
C GLY A 312 8.66 -18.98 -37.69
N TYR A 313 9.37 -18.13 -36.96
CA TYR A 313 10.54 -18.57 -36.19
C TYR A 313 10.18 -19.53 -35.06
N TYR A 314 8.96 -19.45 -34.51
CA TYR A 314 8.42 -20.43 -33.58
C TYR A 314 8.41 -21.84 -34.18
N ASP A 315 7.79 -22.00 -35.35
CA ASP A 315 7.65 -23.29 -36.02
C ASP A 315 9.00 -23.83 -36.50
N ALA A 316 9.83 -22.97 -37.10
CA ALA A 316 11.20 -23.33 -37.51
C ALA A 316 12.01 -23.86 -36.32
N PHE A 317 11.94 -23.18 -35.17
CA PHE A 317 12.60 -23.61 -33.95
C PHE A 317 12.01 -24.91 -33.39
N LYS A 318 10.68 -25.08 -33.45
CA LYS A 318 10.02 -26.30 -33.00
C LYS A 318 10.43 -27.51 -33.85
N PHE A 319 10.68 -27.34 -35.15
CA PHE A 319 11.13 -28.41 -36.05
C PHE A 319 12.64 -28.69 -35.97
N GLN A 320 13.49 -27.67 -35.78
CA GLN A 320 14.97 -27.76 -35.79
C GLN A 320 15.52 -28.52 -37.01
N GLU A 321 15.24 -28.02 -38.21
CA GLU A 321 15.71 -28.65 -39.45
C GLU A 321 17.09 -28.14 -39.90
N THR A 322 17.51 -26.99 -39.40
CA THR A 322 18.72 -26.29 -39.85
C THR A 322 19.69 -26.02 -38.71
N PRO A 323 21.00 -25.88 -39.00
CA PRO A 323 21.99 -25.48 -37.99
C PRO A 323 21.66 -24.15 -37.30
N LYS A 324 21.01 -23.21 -38.01
CA LYS A 324 20.58 -21.93 -37.43
C LYS A 324 19.53 -22.11 -36.33
N ASP A 325 18.69 -23.13 -36.40
CA ASP A 325 17.73 -23.45 -35.33
C ASP A 325 18.46 -23.89 -34.05
N PHE A 326 19.60 -24.58 -34.19
CA PHE A 326 20.47 -24.93 -33.07
C PHE A 326 21.17 -23.70 -32.48
N ASP A 327 21.71 -22.82 -33.34
CA ASP A 327 22.34 -21.58 -32.91
C ASP A 327 21.36 -20.67 -32.15
N ALA A 328 20.11 -20.57 -32.63
CA ALA A 328 19.04 -19.87 -31.93
C ALA A 328 18.78 -20.47 -30.53
N ASN A 329 18.86 -21.79 -30.38
CA ASN A 329 18.70 -22.45 -29.08
C ASN A 329 19.87 -22.14 -28.13
N VAL A 330 21.10 -22.04 -28.65
CA VAL A 330 22.26 -21.59 -27.87
C VAL A 330 22.03 -20.16 -27.37
N LYS A 331 21.58 -19.24 -28.23
CA LYS A 331 21.29 -17.85 -27.86
C LYS A 331 20.14 -17.74 -26.85
N ARG A 332 19.10 -18.55 -27.00
CA ARG A 332 18.01 -18.68 -26.02
C ARG A 332 18.54 -19.07 -24.63
N LEU A 333 19.49 -20.02 -24.55
CA LEU A 333 20.09 -20.48 -23.29
C LEU A 333 21.03 -19.43 -22.68
N GLU A 334 21.84 -18.75 -23.49
CA GLU A 334 22.68 -17.63 -23.03
C GLU A 334 21.83 -16.54 -22.37
N LEU A 335 20.76 -16.10 -23.05
CA LEU A 335 19.84 -15.11 -22.51
C LEU A 335 19.11 -15.61 -21.26
N ALA A 336 18.64 -16.86 -21.26
CA ALA A 336 18.00 -17.45 -20.09
C ALA A 336 18.92 -17.44 -18.86
N GLY A 337 20.21 -17.77 -19.02
CA GLY A 337 21.18 -17.74 -17.94
C GLY A 337 21.35 -16.35 -17.33
N ILE A 338 21.49 -15.32 -18.16
CA ILE A 338 21.63 -13.93 -17.70
C ILE A 338 20.36 -13.48 -16.95
N TRP A 339 19.18 -13.72 -17.52
CA TRP A 339 17.93 -13.31 -16.89
C TRP A 339 17.62 -14.10 -15.62
N ASP A 340 17.89 -15.40 -15.58
CA ASP A 340 17.70 -16.21 -14.37
C ASP A 340 18.63 -15.73 -13.24
N GLU A 341 19.87 -15.33 -13.54
CA GLU A 341 20.78 -14.71 -12.57
C GLU A 341 20.19 -13.41 -12.00
N ILE A 342 19.70 -12.50 -12.85
CA ILE A 342 19.05 -11.25 -12.41
C ILE A 342 17.87 -11.55 -11.48
N ILE A 343 17.01 -12.51 -11.84
CA ILE A 343 15.85 -12.88 -11.03
C ILE A 343 16.26 -13.51 -9.69
N GLU A 344 17.32 -14.32 -9.66
CA GLU A 344 17.84 -14.87 -8.41
C GLU A 344 18.44 -13.78 -7.50
N MET A 345 19.14 -12.80 -8.07
CA MET A 345 19.66 -11.64 -7.31
C MET A 345 18.52 -10.81 -6.70
N LEU A 346 17.43 -10.58 -7.44
CA LEU A 346 16.24 -9.91 -6.90
C LEU A 346 15.61 -10.67 -5.74
N LYS A 347 15.46 -12.00 -5.86
CA LYS A 347 14.92 -12.82 -4.76
C LYS A 347 15.78 -12.81 -3.51
N ARG A 348 17.09 -12.60 -3.66
CA ARG A 348 18.05 -12.52 -2.55
C ARG A 348 18.21 -11.11 -1.99
N TYR A 349 17.47 -10.13 -2.51
CA TYR A 349 17.59 -8.71 -2.14
C TYR A 349 19.01 -8.16 -2.40
N GLU A 350 19.64 -8.63 -3.47
CA GLU A 350 21.00 -8.26 -3.86
C GLU A 350 21.06 -7.12 -4.90
N LEU A 351 19.90 -6.58 -5.29
CA LEU A 351 19.78 -5.44 -6.20
C LEU A 351 19.00 -4.30 -5.54
N PRO A 352 19.18 -3.05 -6.01
CA PRO A 352 18.46 -1.89 -5.47
C PRO A 352 16.95 -2.08 -5.63
N ASP A 353 16.18 -1.61 -4.65
CA ASP A 353 14.74 -1.81 -4.59
C ASP A 353 14.01 -1.17 -5.81
N ALA A 354 14.57 -0.07 -6.32
CA ALA A 354 14.08 0.59 -7.54
C ALA A 354 14.40 -0.15 -8.85
N PHE A 355 15.15 -1.27 -8.84
CA PHE A 355 15.63 -1.95 -10.05
C PHE A 355 14.50 -2.39 -10.98
N GLU A 356 13.44 -2.98 -10.42
CA GLU A 356 12.27 -3.48 -11.19
C GLU A 356 11.50 -2.36 -11.90
N GLY A 357 11.65 -1.11 -11.45
CA GLY A 357 11.03 0.08 -12.04
C GLY A 357 11.92 0.85 -13.02
N LEU A 358 13.17 0.43 -13.23
CA LEU A 358 14.09 1.13 -14.13
C LEU A 358 13.63 0.98 -15.59
N ARG A 359 13.22 2.08 -16.22
CA ARG A 359 12.62 2.10 -17.56
C ARG A 359 13.44 1.36 -18.62
N ASN A 360 14.77 1.46 -18.59
CA ASN A 360 15.64 0.74 -19.53
C ASN A 360 15.56 -0.79 -19.35
N TRP A 361 15.50 -1.28 -18.11
CA TRP A 361 15.32 -2.70 -17.80
C TRP A 361 13.91 -3.20 -18.11
N VAL A 362 12.88 -2.39 -17.86
CA VAL A 362 11.49 -2.70 -18.26
C VAL A 362 11.39 -2.90 -19.78
N LEU A 363 11.95 -1.97 -20.56
CA LEU A 363 11.95 -2.05 -22.03
C LEU A 363 12.75 -3.25 -22.53
N LEU A 364 13.96 -3.48 -21.98
CA LEU A 364 14.81 -4.60 -22.36
C LEU A 364 14.15 -5.95 -22.02
N GLY A 365 13.57 -6.06 -20.83
CA GLY A 365 12.86 -7.25 -20.37
C GLY A 365 11.59 -7.54 -21.18
N THR A 366 10.88 -6.49 -21.60
CA THR A 366 9.70 -6.62 -22.48
C THR A 366 10.09 -7.15 -23.86
N ARG A 367 11.14 -6.58 -24.48
CA ARG A 367 11.66 -7.04 -25.78
C ARG A 367 12.16 -8.47 -25.69
N TYR A 368 12.94 -8.80 -24.66
CA TYR A 368 13.40 -10.17 -24.38
C TYR A 368 12.24 -11.15 -24.26
N ARG A 369 11.21 -10.82 -23.46
CA ARG A 369 10.04 -11.67 -23.24
C ARG A 369 9.30 -11.95 -24.56
N ARG A 370 9.02 -10.91 -25.35
CA ARG A 370 8.31 -11.06 -26.64
C ARG A 370 9.08 -11.91 -27.65
N LEU A 371 10.40 -11.78 -27.68
CA LEU A 371 11.25 -12.46 -28.64
C LEU A 371 11.57 -13.91 -28.24
N VAL A 372 11.82 -14.17 -26.96
CA VAL A 372 12.44 -15.43 -26.51
C VAL A 372 11.47 -16.37 -25.82
N GLU A 373 10.40 -15.87 -25.19
CA GLU A 373 9.38 -16.74 -24.58
C GLU A 373 8.73 -17.68 -25.60
N PRO A 374 8.41 -17.27 -26.85
CA PRO A 374 7.97 -18.18 -27.90
C PRO A 374 8.93 -19.34 -28.16
N LEU A 375 10.25 -19.11 -28.12
CA LEU A 375 11.26 -20.16 -28.31
C LEU A 375 11.30 -21.13 -27.13
N ASP A 376 11.13 -20.64 -25.90
CA ASP A 376 11.02 -21.49 -24.71
C ASP A 376 9.73 -22.32 -24.73
N ILE A 377 8.62 -21.76 -25.20
CA ILE A 377 7.35 -22.46 -25.42
C ILE A 377 7.54 -23.56 -26.48
N ALA A 378 8.13 -23.22 -27.63
CA ALA A 378 8.43 -24.19 -28.69
C ALA A 378 9.27 -25.35 -28.15
N ASN A 379 10.32 -25.03 -27.38
CA ASN A 379 11.17 -26.03 -26.74
C ASN A 379 10.41 -26.90 -25.73
N TYR A 380 9.46 -26.33 -24.98
CA TYR A 380 8.65 -27.04 -23.99
C TYR A 380 7.77 -28.12 -24.64
N TYR A 381 7.00 -27.74 -25.67
CA TYR A 381 6.10 -28.66 -26.37
C TYR A 381 6.84 -29.60 -27.34
N ARG A 382 7.98 -29.19 -27.90
CA ARG A 382 8.84 -30.07 -28.72
C ARG A 382 9.29 -31.31 -27.95
N HIS A 383 9.58 -31.14 -26.66
CA HIS A 383 10.03 -32.23 -25.79
C HIS A 383 8.89 -32.87 -25.00
N SER A 384 7.63 -32.64 -25.39
CA SER A 384 6.43 -33.17 -24.73
C SER A 384 6.37 -32.90 -23.21
N LYS A 385 7.00 -31.84 -22.71
CA LYS A 385 7.02 -31.54 -21.27
C LYS A 385 5.64 -31.25 -20.69
N ASN A 386 4.70 -30.88 -21.55
CA ASN A 386 3.29 -30.71 -21.18
C ASN A 386 2.64 -32.02 -20.72
N GLU A 387 3.08 -33.16 -21.25
CA GLU A 387 2.57 -34.49 -20.84
C GLU A 387 3.16 -34.91 -19.49
N ASP A 388 4.44 -34.61 -19.26
CA ASP A 388 5.14 -34.99 -18.02
C ASP A 388 4.84 -34.05 -16.84
N THR A 389 4.85 -32.74 -17.09
CA THR A 389 4.84 -31.70 -16.05
C THR A 389 3.52 -30.94 -15.97
N GLY A 390 2.68 -31.04 -17.02
CA GLY A 390 1.42 -30.31 -17.17
C GLY A 390 1.53 -29.05 -18.03
N ALA A 391 0.43 -28.34 -18.19
CA ALA A 391 0.32 -27.18 -19.09
C ALA A 391 1.39 -26.10 -18.83
N TYR A 392 1.91 -25.49 -19.90
CA TYR A 392 2.99 -24.49 -19.82
C TYR A 392 2.63 -23.35 -18.86
N MET A 393 1.43 -22.79 -18.98
CA MET A 393 0.99 -21.65 -18.15
C MET A 393 0.90 -21.99 -16.66
N ILE A 394 0.66 -23.26 -16.32
CA ILE A 394 0.47 -23.71 -14.94
C ILE A 394 1.82 -24.09 -14.31
N LYS A 395 2.58 -24.97 -14.98
CA LYS A 395 3.78 -25.61 -14.40
C LYS A 395 5.06 -25.36 -15.19
N GLY A 396 4.98 -24.99 -16.47
CA GLY A 396 6.14 -24.87 -17.36
C GLY A 396 6.78 -23.48 -17.44
N ARG A 397 6.02 -22.41 -17.17
CA ARG A 397 6.42 -21.03 -17.45
C ARG A 397 7.53 -20.51 -16.52
N PRO A 398 8.74 -20.22 -17.03
CA PRO A 398 9.86 -19.72 -16.24
C PRO A 398 9.56 -18.40 -15.50
N LYS A 399 10.20 -18.21 -14.33
CA LYS A 399 9.97 -17.01 -13.50
C LYS A 399 10.41 -15.73 -14.19
N ARG A 400 11.50 -15.73 -14.97
CA ARG A 400 11.98 -14.55 -15.71
C ARG A 400 10.93 -13.86 -16.56
N TYR A 401 10.06 -14.62 -17.24
CA TYR A 401 8.99 -14.04 -18.04
C TYR A 401 7.85 -13.47 -17.19
N ARG A 402 7.54 -14.10 -16.04
CA ARG A 402 6.55 -13.57 -15.10
C ARG A 402 6.99 -12.24 -14.49
N PHE A 403 8.28 -12.13 -14.16
CA PHE A 403 8.86 -10.88 -13.64
C PHE A 403 8.82 -9.78 -14.70
N THR A 404 9.37 -10.02 -15.89
CA THR A 404 9.41 -8.99 -16.95
C THR A 404 8.02 -8.60 -17.45
N GLN A 405 7.04 -9.52 -17.40
CA GLN A 405 5.63 -9.19 -17.62
C GLN A 405 5.11 -8.20 -16.56
N ARG A 406 5.29 -8.52 -15.28
CA ARG A 406 4.84 -7.67 -14.16
C ARG A 406 5.50 -6.30 -14.15
N TRP A 407 6.79 -6.22 -14.50
CA TRP A 407 7.50 -4.96 -14.59
C TRP A 407 6.87 -4.01 -15.59
N ARG A 408 6.50 -4.54 -16.76
CA ARG A 408 5.80 -3.77 -17.79
C ARG A 408 4.41 -3.35 -17.33
N GLU A 409 3.61 -4.30 -16.84
CA GLU A 409 2.24 -4.04 -16.39
C GLU A 409 2.22 -2.96 -15.29
N HIS A 410 3.18 -3.01 -14.37
CA HIS A 410 3.32 -2.00 -13.34
C HIS A 410 3.75 -0.63 -13.91
N ALA A 411 4.77 -0.60 -14.77
CA ALA A 411 5.28 0.64 -15.35
C ALA A 411 4.24 1.37 -16.21
N ASP A 412 3.43 0.62 -16.96
CA ASP A 412 2.41 1.14 -17.86
C ASP A 412 1.02 1.24 -17.19
N LYS A 413 0.91 0.91 -15.89
CA LYS A 413 -0.34 0.90 -15.11
C LYS A 413 -1.45 0.04 -15.73
N MET A 414 -1.07 -1.10 -16.30
CA MET A 414 -1.98 -2.04 -16.91
C MET A 414 -2.61 -2.97 -15.86
N PRO A 415 -3.81 -3.53 -16.11
CA PRO A 415 -4.34 -4.60 -15.28
C PRO A 415 -3.40 -5.80 -15.22
N ALA A 416 -3.39 -6.52 -14.09
CA ALA A 416 -2.60 -7.73 -13.94
C ALA A 416 -2.96 -8.76 -15.02
N GLU A 417 -1.93 -9.42 -15.58
CA GLU A 417 -2.05 -10.46 -16.62
C GLU A 417 -2.56 -9.98 -17.99
N SER A 418 -2.65 -8.66 -18.20
CA SER A 418 -3.07 -8.07 -19.47
C SER A 418 -2.03 -8.22 -20.59
N SER A 419 -0.73 -8.31 -20.27
CA SER A 419 0.35 -8.48 -21.25
C SER A 419 0.69 -9.95 -21.52
N GLY A 420 -0.30 -10.66 -22.05
CA GLY A 420 -0.23 -12.09 -22.37
C GLY A 420 0.27 -12.46 -23.77
N GLU A 421 0.73 -11.49 -24.57
CA GLU A 421 1.08 -11.65 -25.98
C GLU A 421 2.18 -12.69 -26.21
N SER A 422 3.18 -12.71 -25.33
CA SER A 422 4.33 -13.63 -25.42
C SER A 422 3.96 -15.09 -25.09
N CYS A 423 2.80 -15.30 -24.47
CA CYS A 423 2.24 -16.62 -24.17
C CYS A 423 1.26 -17.12 -25.25
N PHE A 424 1.10 -16.38 -26.36
CA PHE A 424 0.22 -16.74 -27.47
C PHE A 424 0.36 -18.21 -27.88
N TRP A 425 1.59 -18.65 -28.18
CA TRP A 425 1.84 -20.01 -28.61
C TRP A 425 1.48 -21.08 -27.57
N ALA A 426 1.64 -20.77 -26.28
CA ALA A 426 1.26 -21.71 -25.22
C ALA A 426 -0.25 -21.93 -25.20
N LYS A 427 -1.05 -20.88 -25.45
CA LYS A 427 -2.51 -21.00 -25.58
C LYS A 427 -2.89 -21.84 -26.80
N ILE A 428 -2.24 -21.61 -27.94
CA ILE A 428 -2.50 -22.38 -29.18
C ILE A 428 -2.25 -23.88 -28.98
N GLU A 429 -1.13 -24.27 -28.38
CA GLU A 429 -0.83 -25.69 -28.18
C GLU A 429 -1.85 -26.38 -27.26
N GLU A 430 -2.25 -25.71 -26.17
CA GLU A 430 -3.27 -26.25 -25.26
C GLU A 430 -4.65 -26.36 -25.94
N LEU A 431 -5.06 -25.37 -26.73
CA LEU A 431 -6.33 -25.42 -27.48
C LEU A 431 -6.32 -26.54 -28.52
N ARG A 432 -5.19 -26.76 -29.21
CA ARG A 432 -5.03 -27.89 -30.16
C ARG A 432 -5.17 -29.25 -29.46
N ILE A 433 -4.60 -29.40 -28.27
CA ILE A 433 -4.72 -30.61 -27.45
C ILE A 433 -6.17 -30.79 -26.96
N LYS A 434 -6.82 -29.71 -26.49
CA LYS A 434 -8.23 -29.72 -26.05
C LYS A 434 -9.18 -30.12 -27.20
N ILE A 435 -9.05 -29.54 -28.40
CA ILE A 435 -9.89 -29.92 -29.55
C ILE A 435 -9.73 -31.41 -29.86
N SER A 436 -8.48 -31.89 -29.88
CA SER A 436 -8.18 -33.28 -30.21
C SER A 436 -8.80 -34.26 -29.20
N SER A 437 -9.07 -33.82 -27.96
CA SER A 437 -9.64 -34.66 -26.90
C SER A 437 -11.14 -34.46 -26.67
N GLN A 438 -11.68 -33.24 -26.83
CA GLN A 438 -13.05 -32.86 -26.44
C GLN A 438 -13.92 -32.36 -27.60
N GLY A 439 -13.34 -32.14 -28.79
CA GLY A 439 -14.01 -31.53 -29.94
C GLY A 439 -14.02 -29.99 -29.87
N PHE A 440 -14.60 -29.35 -30.90
CA PHE A 440 -14.58 -27.89 -31.06
C PHE A 440 -15.62 -27.16 -30.21
N ASP A 441 -16.84 -27.70 -30.11
CA ASP A 441 -17.97 -27.00 -29.48
C ASP A 441 -17.69 -26.52 -28.04
N PRO A 442 -17.05 -27.30 -27.15
CA PRO A 442 -16.79 -26.87 -25.78
C PRO A 442 -15.80 -25.71 -25.67
N ILE A 443 -14.94 -25.50 -26.67
CA ILE A 443 -13.86 -24.51 -26.62
C ILE A 443 -14.05 -23.37 -27.60
N LYS A 444 -15.14 -23.36 -28.37
CA LYS A 444 -15.44 -22.36 -29.40
C LYS A 444 -15.30 -20.92 -28.89
N GLU A 445 -15.81 -20.66 -27.69
CA GLU A 445 -15.74 -19.34 -27.07
C GLU A 445 -14.30 -18.93 -26.73
N GLU A 446 -13.47 -19.85 -26.20
CA GLU A 446 -12.05 -19.60 -25.94
C GLU A 446 -11.29 -19.25 -27.23
N VAL A 447 -11.63 -19.92 -28.35
CA VAL A 447 -11.02 -19.67 -29.66
C VAL A 447 -11.40 -18.29 -30.21
N LEU A 448 -12.68 -17.91 -30.15
CA LEU A 448 -13.14 -16.59 -30.61
C LEU A 448 -12.51 -15.45 -29.82
N GLN A 449 -12.39 -15.60 -28.50
CA GLN A 449 -11.71 -14.63 -27.64
C GLN A 449 -10.22 -14.51 -27.98
N LEU A 450 -9.56 -15.64 -28.28
CA LEU A 450 -8.16 -15.62 -28.69
C LEU A 450 -7.97 -14.95 -30.05
N GLU A 451 -8.88 -15.16 -31.00
CA GLU A 451 -8.85 -14.51 -32.32
C GLU A 451 -8.93 -12.98 -32.20
N GLU A 452 -9.85 -12.47 -31.37
CA GLU A 452 -9.96 -11.03 -31.07
C GLU A 452 -8.68 -10.50 -30.41
N GLN A 453 -8.14 -11.22 -29.42
CA GLN A 453 -6.89 -10.85 -28.74
C GLN A 453 -5.71 -10.79 -29.70
N VAL A 454 -5.57 -11.77 -30.60
CA VAL A 454 -4.51 -11.82 -31.61
C VAL A 454 -4.60 -10.62 -32.54
N GLN A 455 -5.81 -10.29 -33.00
CA GLN A 455 -6.00 -9.13 -33.87
C GLN A 455 -5.60 -7.82 -33.18
N ASN A 456 -5.94 -7.67 -31.90
CA ASN A 456 -5.54 -6.51 -31.10
C ASN A 456 -4.02 -6.45 -30.92
N TRP A 457 -3.38 -7.56 -30.54
CA TRP A 457 -1.92 -7.61 -30.39
C TRP A 457 -1.16 -7.32 -31.70
N ILE A 458 -1.67 -7.76 -32.84
CA ILE A 458 -1.07 -7.44 -34.15
C ILE A 458 -1.26 -5.96 -34.49
N ASN A 459 -2.43 -5.39 -34.22
CA ASN A 459 -2.70 -3.97 -34.45
C ASN A 459 -1.79 -3.07 -33.58
N ASP A 460 -1.57 -3.48 -32.34
CA ASP A 460 -0.73 -2.77 -31.36
C ASP A 460 0.77 -3.07 -31.53
N LYS A 461 1.15 -3.87 -32.53
CA LYS A 461 2.53 -4.32 -32.81
C LYS A 461 3.18 -5.04 -31.62
N GLU A 462 2.37 -5.77 -30.86
CA GLU A 462 2.82 -6.61 -29.75
C GLU A 462 3.10 -8.05 -30.18
N LEU A 463 2.41 -8.51 -31.22
CA LEU A 463 2.61 -9.80 -31.88
C LEU A 463 2.94 -9.58 -33.35
N ASP A 464 3.96 -10.28 -33.85
CA ASP A 464 4.37 -10.16 -35.25
C ASP A 464 3.40 -10.93 -36.17
N ARG A 465 3.37 -10.55 -37.45
CA ARG A 465 2.53 -11.15 -38.48
C ARG A 465 3.06 -12.50 -38.97
N ASP A 466 4.22 -12.93 -38.47
CA ASP A 466 4.81 -14.24 -38.76
C ASP A 466 3.88 -15.39 -38.33
N VAL A 467 3.06 -15.19 -37.29
CA VAL A 467 2.03 -16.13 -36.85
C VAL A 467 0.97 -16.42 -37.92
N LEU A 468 0.79 -15.54 -38.91
CA LEU A 468 -0.19 -15.66 -39.99
C LEU A 468 0.38 -16.28 -41.28
N LEU A 469 1.66 -16.67 -41.30
CA LEU A 469 2.26 -17.34 -42.46
C LEU A 469 1.55 -18.66 -42.77
N GLU A 470 1.39 -19.02 -44.04
CA GLU A 470 0.66 -20.23 -44.48
C GLU A 470 1.16 -21.54 -43.84
N LYS A 471 2.46 -21.60 -43.50
CA LYS A 471 3.05 -22.78 -42.86
C LYS A 471 2.98 -22.76 -41.33
N SER A 472 2.52 -21.67 -40.73
CA SER A 472 2.42 -21.46 -39.28
C SER A 472 1.52 -22.51 -38.62
N THR A 473 1.88 -22.98 -37.44
CA THR A 473 1.00 -23.88 -36.66
C THR A 473 -0.35 -23.21 -36.36
N PHE A 474 -0.37 -21.89 -36.14
CA PHE A 474 -1.62 -21.17 -35.90
C PHE A 474 -2.50 -21.07 -37.15
N LYS A 475 -1.91 -20.80 -38.32
CA LYS A 475 -2.68 -20.65 -39.57
C LYS A 475 -3.24 -21.97 -40.10
N LYS A 476 -2.50 -23.07 -39.86
CA LYS A 476 -2.90 -24.43 -40.24
C LYS A 476 -4.01 -25.00 -39.36
N TRP A 477 -3.99 -24.61 -38.09
CA TRP A 477 -5.01 -24.97 -37.11
C TRP A 477 -6.24 -24.09 -37.32
#